data_AF-A0A7R9LZL7-F1
#
_entry.id   AF-A0A7R9LZL7-F1
#
_cell.length_a   1.000
_cell.length_b   1.000
_cell.length_c   1.000
_cell.angle_alpha   90.00
_cell.angle_beta   90.00
_cell.angle_gamma   90.00
#
_symmetry.space_group_name_H-M   'P 1'
#
loop_
_entity.id
_entity.type
_entity.pdbx_description
1 polymer ?
#
loop_
_entity_poly.entity_id
_entity_poly.type
_entity_poly.pdbx_seq_one_letter_code
_entity_poly.pdbx_strand_id
1 'polypeptide(L)'
;MSATHVGKDTTLSQIVKLIEEAQTSKAPIQQLADKIAGVFVPFVLIISLLTLIVWLSIGDIYYDYIVNQNRMVFETMDKREVIIQFAFQCALNVLTIACPCALGLATPTAVMVGTGIGALNGILIKGSEPLEKAHKLNAVIFDKTGTITHGKPVVTKVIVFNKFQDMLSLQRMFAAIGIAEAN
;
A
#
# COMPACT_ATOMS: atom_id res chain seq x y z
N MET A 1 27.10 30.57 -23.45
CA MET A 1 26.89 30.06 -22.07
C MET A 1 28.07 29.15 -21.76
N SER A 2 28.76 29.36 -20.64
CA SER A 2 29.83 28.48 -20.17
C SER A 2 29.27 27.52 -19.13
N ALA A 3 29.59 26.23 -19.24
CA ALA A 3 29.08 25.22 -18.32
C ALA A 3 29.75 25.35 -16.94
N THR A 4 28.97 25.62 -15.90
CA THR A 4 29.47 25.72 -14.51
C THR A 4 29.44 24.38 -13.78
N HIS A 5 28.53 23.46 -14.14
CA HIS A 5 28.42 22.11 -13.58
C HIS A 5 27.98 21.12 -14.66
N VAL A 6 28.58 19.92 -14.68
CA VAL A 6 28.30 18.87 -15.68
C VAL A 6 28.22 17.49 -15.03
N GLY A 7 27.46 16.57 -15.65
CA GLY A 7 27.29 15.21 -15.17
C GLY A 7 26.53 15.12 -13.84
N LYS A 8 27.18 14.57 -12.81
CA LYS A 8 26.55 14.28 -11.50
C LYS A 8 26.26 15.53 -10.67
N ASP A 9 26.93 16.64 -10.95
CA ASP A 9 26.75 17.90 -10.22
C ASP A 9 25.71 18.84 -10.85
N THR A 10 24.99 18.36 -11.87
CA THR A 10 23.89 19.13 -12.46
C THR A 10 22.68 19.16 -11.51
N THR A 11 21.92 20.25 -11.58
CA THR A 11 20.66 20.39 -10.84
C THR A 11 19.68 19.25 -11.14
N LEU A 12 19.65 18.76 -12.39
CA LEU A 12 18.84 17.61 -12.78
C LEU A 12 19.30 16.32 -12.09
N SER A 13 20.60 16.03 -12.07
CA SER A 13 21.16 14.85 -11.39
C SER A 13 20.89 14.89 -9.88
N GLN A 14 20.93 16.08 -9.26
CA GLN A 14 20.56 16.25 -7.85
C GLN A 14 19.06 15.97 -7.62
N ILE A 15 18.18 16.45 -8.49
CA ILE A 15 16.73 16.16 -8.42
C ILE A 15 16.47 14.65 -8.57
N VAL A 16 17.11 13.99 -9.54
CA VAL A 16 16.96 12.54 -9.75
C VAL A 16 17.44 11.77 -8.52
N LYS A 17 18.58 12.15 -7.95
CA LYS A 17 19.10 11.53 -6.72
C LYS A 17 18.14 11.69 -5.53
N LEU A 18 17.56 12.88 -5.36
CA LEU A 18 16.55 13.13 -4.32
C LEU A 18 15.26 12.32 -4.53
N ILE A 19 14.84 12.11 -5.79
CA ILE A 19 13.69 11.27 -6.12
C ILE A 19 13.99 9.80 -5.85
N GLU A 20 15.18 9.33 -6.21
CA GLU A 20 15.60 7.94 -6.05
C GLU A 20 15.74 7.57 -4.56
N GLU A 21 16.35 8.45 -3.75
CA GLU A 21 16.41 8.33 -2.29
C GLU A 21 15.02 8.31 -1.64
N ALA A 22 14.03 9.01 -2.22
CA ALA A 22 12.66 9.04 -1.73
C ALA A 22 11.80 7.83 -2.15
N GLN A 23 12.17 7.12 -3.24
CA GLN A 23 11.38 6.01 -3.79
C GLN A 23 11.74 4.62 -3.24
N THR A 24 12.77 4.48 -2.40
CA THR A 24 13.25 3.16 -1.95
C THR A 24 12.53 2.58 -0.72
N SER A 25 11.40 3.15 -0.27
CA SER A 25 10.69 2.66 0.92
C SER A 25 9.59 1.64 0.58
N LYS A 26 9.57 0.51 1.28
CA LYS A 26 8.48 -0.48 1.20
C LYS A 26 7.30 -0.01 2.07
N ALA A 27 6.07 -0.28 1.61
CA ALA A 27 4.85 0.03 2.34
C ALA A 27 4.81 -0.69 3.72
N PRO A 28 4.40 -0.01 4.81
CA PRO A 28 4.46 -0.55 6.16
C PRO A 28 3.38 -1.61 6.48
N ILE A 29 2.19 -1.60 5.87
CA ILE A 29 1.13 -2.61 6.17
C ILE A 29 1.45 -3.97 5.56
N GLN A 30 2.13 -4.01 4.40
CA GLN A 30 2.57 -5.26 3.77
C GLN A 30 3.56 -6.00 4.67
N GLN A 31 4.47 -5.25 5.30
CA GLN A 31 5.42 -5.80 6.27
C GLN A 31 4.73 -6.33 7.53
N LEU A 32 3.59 -5.75 7.93
CA LEU A 32 2.81 -6.24 9.06
C LEU A 32 2.18 -7.61 8.74
N ALA A 33 1.59 -7.76 7.56
CA ALA A 33 1.04 -9.03 7.11
C ALA A 33 2.13 -10.11 6.99
N ASP A 34 3.28 -9.76 6.41
CA ASP A 34 4.44 -10.66 6.30
C ASP A 34 4.99 -11.07 7.68
N LYS A 35 5.02 -10.14 8.64
CA LYS A 35 5.45 -10.43 10.01
C LYS A 35 4.48 -11.35 10.74
N ILE A 36 3.17 -11.16 10.56
CA ILE A 36 2.15 -12.05 11.12
C ILE A 36 2.30 -13.45 10.52
N ALA A 37 2.43 -13.55 9.20
CA ALA A 37 2.65 -14.84 8.53
C ALA A 37 3.93 -15.53 9.02
N GLY A 38 5.02 -14.79 9.19
CA GLY A 38 6.30 -15.31 9.70
C GLY A 38 6.23 -15.87 11.12
N VAL A 39 5.34 -15.36 11.98
CA VAL A 39 5.11 -15.87 13.34
C VAL A 39 4.05 -16.98 13.36
N PHE A 40 3.03 -16.87 12.52
CA PHE A 40 1.89 -17.78 12.50
C PHE A 40 2.25 -19.16 11.94
N VAL A 41 3.06 -19.23 10.89
CA VAL A 41 3.50 -20.49 10.28
C VAL A 41 4.20 -21.43 11.28
N PRO A 42 5.27 -21.01 12.00
CA PRO A 42 5.93 -21.89 12.97
C PRO A 42 4.99 -22.29 14.12
N PHE A 43 4.07 -21.41 14.53
CA PHE A 43 3.10 -21.72 15.57
C PHE A 43 2.14 -22.85 15.18
N VAL A 44 1.59 -22.80 13.97
CA VAL A 44 0.69 -23.86 13.45
C VAL A 44 1.42 -25.19 13.31
N LEU A 45 2.67 -25.17 12.85
CA LEU A 45 3.49 -26.39 12.74
C LEU A 45 3.73 -27.03 14.11
N ILE A 46 4.00 -26.23 15.15
CA ILE A 46 4.16 -26.74 16.52
C ILE A 46 2.87 -27.40 17.01
N ILE A 47 1.71 -26.75 16.83
CA ILE A 47 0.42 -27.33 17.27
C ILE A 47 0.08 -28.61 16.49
N SER A 48 0.33 -28.64 15.18
CA SER A 48 0.11 -29.83 14.36
C SER A 48 0.99 -31.01 14.84
N LEU A 49 2.26 -30.74 15.14
CA LEU A 49 3.19 -31.75 15.66
C LEU A 49 2.81 -32.25 17.07
N LEU A 50 2.36 -31.34 17.94
CA LEU A 50 1.84 -31.70 19.25
C LEU A 50 0.58 -32.58 19.13
N THR A 51 -0.33 -32.23 18.21
CA THR A 51 -1.54 -33.01 17.93
C THR A 51 -1.19 -34.42 17.48
N LEU A 52 -0.18 -34.56 16.61
CA LEU A 52 0.33 -35.85 16.16
C LEU A 52 0.88 -36.68 17.33
N ILE A 53 1.73 -36.10 18.19
CA ILE A 53 2.35 -36.80 19.33
C ILE A 53 1.29 -37.25 20.35
N VAL A 54 0.32 -36.39 20.64
CA VAL A 54 -0.78 -36.68 21.58
C VAL A 54 -1.61 -37.86 21.07
N TRP A 55 -2.01 -37.84 19.79
CA TRP A 55 -2.79 -38.94 19.21
C TRP A 55 -2.00 -40.25 19.07
N LEU A 56 -0.69 -40.19 18.84
CA LEU A 56 0.15 -41.40 18.87
C LEU A 56 0.27 -41.99 20.28
N SER A 57 0.30 -41.16 21.32
CA SER A 57 0.44 -41.61 22.71
C SER A 57 -0.88 -42.14 23.30
N ILE A 58 -2.01 -41.59 22.87
CA ILE A 58 -3.34 -41.87 23.41
C ILE A 58 -4.14 -42.84 22.50
N GLY A 59 -3.73 -43.01 21.24
CA GLY A 59 -4.45 -43.81 20.23
C GLY A 59 -4.67 -45.28 20.62
N ASP A 60 -3.76 -45.87 21.40
CA ASP A 60 -3.91 -47.25 21.91
C ASP A 60 -5.09 -47.39 22.87
N ILE A 61 -5.38 -46.35 23.68
CA ILE A 61 -6.46 -46.35 24.68
C ILE A 61 -7.83 -46.15 24.01
N TYR A 62 -7.88 -45.39 22.92
CA TYR A 62 -9.11 -45.02 22.23
C TYR A 62 -9.34 -45.81 20.93
N TYR A 63 -8.59 -46.89 20.71
CA TYR A 63 -8.65 -47.71 19.51
C TYR A 63 -10.07 -48.17 19.15
N ASP A 64 -10.82 -48.69 20.12
CA ASP A 64 -12.19 -49.18 19.90
C ASP A 64 -13.17 -48.09 19.48
N TYR A 65 -12.95 -46.84 19.95
CA TYR A 65 -13.77 -45.69 19.55
C TYR A 65 -13.45 -45.24 18.12
N ILE A 66 -12.16 -45.20 17.76
CA ILE A 66 -11.69 -44.77 16.43
C ILE A 66 -12.19 -45.72 15.34
N VAL A 67 -12.10 -47.04 15.56
CA VAL A 67 -12.57 -48.06 14.62
C VAL A 67 -14.08 -48.03 14.45
N ASN A 68 -14.84 -47.85 15.55
CA ASN A 68 -16.30 -47.82 15.48
C ASN A 68 -16.82 -46.60 14.71
N GLN A 69 -16.13 -45.45 14.80
CA GLN A 69 -16.53 -44.23 14.10
C GLN A 69 -16.28 -44.30 12.58
N ASN A 70 -15.24 -45.02 12.13
CA ASN A 70 -14.83 -45.11 10.73
C ASN A 70 -14.72 -46.56 10.25
N ARG A 71 -15.75 -47.35 10.54
CA ARG A 71 -15.75 -48.81 10.37
C ARG A 71 -15.43 -49.25 8.93
N MET A 72 -15.92 -48.54 7.91
CA MET A 72 -15.67 -48.91 6.50
C MET A 72 -14.21 -48.77 6.04
N VAL A 73 -13.38 -47.97 6.72
CA VAL A 73 -11.99 -47.68 6.28
C VAL A 73 -10.96 -48.50 7.05
N PHE A 74 -11.23 -48.82 8.33
CA PHE A 74 -10.24 -49.43 9.23
C PHE A 74 -10.47 -50.92 9.53
N GLU A 75 -11.51 -51.56 8.97
CA GLU A 75 -11.86 -52.96 9.26
C GLU A 75 -10.82 -53.99 8.77
N THR A 76 -9.95 -53.62 7.82
CA THR A 76 -8.91 -54.49 7.24
C THR A 76 -7.48 -54.13 7.65
N MET A 77 -7.29 -53.11 8.50
CA MET A 77 -5.97 -52.56 8.83
C MET A 77 -5.44 -53.03 10.19
N ASP A 78 -4.12 -53.14 10.32
CA ASP A 78 -3.48 -53.49 11.59
C ASP A 78 -3.62 -52.34 12.61
N LYS A 79 -3.63 -52.67 13.91
CA LYS A 79 -3.89 -51.70 14.99
C LYS A 79 -2.96 -50.49 14.92
N ARG A 80 -1.68 -50.72 14.63
CA ARG A 80 -0.66 -49.66 14.51
C ARG A 80 -0.90 -48.78 13.29
N GLU A 81 -1.34 -49.35 12.18
CA GLU A 81 -1.63 -48.60 10.95
C GLU A 81 -2.83 -47.66 11.14
N VAL A 82 -3.89 -48.13 11.83
CA VAL A 82 -5.08 -47.32 12.14
C VAL A 82 -4.72 -46.10 12.98
N ILE A 83 -3.93 -46.29 14.05
CA ILE A 83 -3.54 -45.20 14.97
C ILE A 83 -2.68 -44.17 14.24
N ILE A 84 -1.72 -44.61 13.42
CA ILE A 84 -0.86 -43.73 12.65
C ILE A 84 -1.69 -42.92 11.66
N GLN A 85 -2.54 -43.57 10.86
CA GLN A 85 -3.38 -42.87 9.88
C GLN A 85 -4.29 -41.83 10.53
N PHE A 86 -4.91 -42.17 11.65
CA PHE A 86 -5.78 -41.25 12.38
C PHE A 86 -5.00 -40.05 12.95
N ALA A 87 -3.83 -40.28 13.56
CA ALA A 87 -2.99 -39.21 14.09
C ALA A 87 -2.52 -38.25 12.97
N PHE A 88 -2.13 -38.78 11.82
CA PHE A 88 -1.77 -37.97 10.65
C PHE A 88 -2.98 -37.19 10.10
N GLN A 89 -4.16 -37.80 10.03
CA GLN A 89 -5.37 -37.12 9.58
C GLN A 89 -5.72 -35.93 10.49
N CYS A 90 -5.66 -36.12 11.81
CA CYS A 90 -5.88 -35.03 12.78
C CYS A 90 -4.83 -33.91 12.63
N ALA A 91 -3.55 -34.26 12.48
CA ALA A 91 -2.48 -33.28 12.31
C ALA A 91 -2.63 -32.45 11.01
N LEU A 92 -3.02 -33.11 9.91
CA LEU A 92 -3.30 -32.45 8.63
C LEU A 92 -4.55 -31.56 8.70
N ASN A 93 -5.61 -32.01 9.38
CA ASN A 93 -6.81 -31.20 9.57
C ASN A 93 -6.52 -29.91 10.34
N VAL A 94 -5.67 -29.96 11.37
CA VAL A 94 -5.23 -28.75 12.09
C VAL A 94 -4.45 -27.80 11.17
N LEU A 95 -3.57 -28.34 10.33
CA LEU A 95 -2.77 -27.55 9.39
C LEU A 95 -3.63 -26.88 8.30
N THR A 96 -4.61 -27.61 7.75
CA THR A 96 -5.47 -27.11 6.67
C THR A 96 -6.45 -26.05 7.17
N ILE A 97 -7.06 -26.24 8.34
CA ILE A 97 -7.98 -25.27 8.95
C ILE A 97 -7.25 -23.98 9.31
N ALA A 98 -5.96 -24.06 9.68
CA ALA A 98 -5.17 -22.89 10.02
C ALA A 98 -4.71 -22.07 8.81
N CYS A 99 -4.85 -22.55 7.58
CA CYS A 99 -4.33 -21.86 6.39
C CYS A 99 -4.88 -20.43 6.26
N PRO A 100 -4.03 -19.37 6.30
CA PRO A 100 -4.49 -17.98 6.38
C PRO A 100 -4.80 -17.38 5.00
N CYS A 101 -5.52 -18.10 4.13
CA CYS A 101 -5.80 -17.68 2.74
C CYS A 101 -6.39 -16.27 2.63
N ALA A 102 -7.27 -15.89 3.57
CA ALA A 102 -7.90 -14.57 3.60
C ALA A 102 -6.91 -13.44 3.93
N LEU A 103 -5.88 -13.71 4.74
CA LEU A 103 -4.92 -12.69 5.18
C LEU A 103 -4.09 -12.16 4.01
N GLY A 104 -3.68 -13.04 3.10
CA GLY A 104 -2.85 -12.67 1.93
C GLY A 104 -3.60 -11.85 0.87
N LEU A 105 -4.93 -11.95 0.82
CA LEU A 105 -5.77 -11.22 -0.14
C LEU A 105 -6.39 -9.96 0.45
N ALA A 106 -6.57 -9.87 1.77
CA ALA A 106 -7.21 -8.72 2.40
C ALA A 106 -6.54 -7.38 2.03
N THR A 107 -5.21 -7.31 2.14
CA THR A 107 -4.42 -6.10 1.83
C THR A 107 -4.52 -5.66 0.37
N PRO A 108 -4.22 -6.50 -0.64
CA PRO A 108 -4.31 -6.07 -2.03
C PRO A 108 -5.74 -5.71 -2.46
N THR A 109 -6.76 -6.41 -1.95
CA THR A 109 -8.16 -6.07 -2.25
C THR A 109 -8.55 -4.71 -1.66
N ALA A 110 -8.17 -4.44 -0.42
CA ALA A 110 -8.44 -3.14 0.22
C ALA A 110 -7.76 -1.98 -0.53
N VAL A 111 -6.49 -2.15 -0.91
CA VAL A 111 -5.75 -1.13 -1.68
C VAL A 111 -6.36 -0.94 -3.07
N MET A 112 -6.68 -2.02 -3.79
CA MET A 112 -7.24 -1.94 -5.14
C MET A 112 -8.60 -1.23 -5.15
N VAL A 113 -9.49 -1.57 -4.21
CA VAL A 113 -10.78 -0.89 -4.09
C VAL A 113 -10.59 0.55 -3.63
N GLY A 114 -9.71 0.81 -2.65
CA GLY A 114 -9.43 2.15 -2.15
C GLY A 114 -8.89 3.10 -3.22
N THR A 115 -7.93 2.65 -4.04
CA THR A 115 -7.40 3.45 -5.15
C THR A 115 -8.43 3.61 -6.27
N GLY A 116 -9.25 2.59 -6.54
CA GLY A 116 -10.36 2.67 -7.49
C GLY A 116 -11.39 3.73 -7.12
N ILE A 117 -11.83 3.74 -5.86
CA ILE A 117 -12.74 4.77 -5.34
C ILE A 117 -12.08 6.16 -5.35
N GLY A 118 -10.79 6.24 -4.99
CA GLY A 118 -10.03 7.49 -5.08
C GLY A 118 -10.02 8.06 -6.51
N ALA A 119 -9.76 7.22 -7.50
CA ALA A 119 -9.74 7.61 -8.91
C ALA A 119 -11.11 8.13 -9.39
N LEU A 120 -12.22 7.53 -8.94
CA LEU A 120 -13.57 8.02 -9.23
C LEU A 120 -13.85 9.42 -8.66
N ASN A 121 -13.14 9.81 -7.60
CA ASN A 121 -13.22 11.13 -6.99
C ASN A 121 -12.13 12.11 -7.49
N GLY A 122 -11.41 11.76 -8.56
CA GLY A 122 -10.35 12.59 -9.12
C GLY A 122 -9.03 12.57 -8.35
N ILE A 123 -8.86 11.62 -7.42
CA ILE A 123 -7.65 11.45 -6.62
C ILE A 123 -6.86 10.25 -7.15
N LEU A 124 -5.79 10.52 -7.91
CA LEU A 124 -4.93 9.47 -8.44
C LEU A 124 -3.86 9.07 -7.41
N ILE A 125 -4.02 7.89 -6.81
CA ILE A 125 -3.08 7.33 -5.84
C ILE A 125 -2.17 6.31 -6.54
N LYS A 126 -0.87 6.58 -6.59
CA LYS A 126 0.13 5.69 -7.20
C LYS A 126 0.75 4.75 -6.16
N GLY A 127 0.27 3.50 -6.12
CA GLY A 127 0.77 2.45 -5.22
C GLY A 127 0.06 2.39 -3.86
N SER A 128 0.40 1.40 -3.03
CA SER A 128 -0.20 1.21 -1.69
C SER A 128 0.41 2.12 -0.63
N GLU A 129 1.69 2.45 -0.75
CA GLU A 129 2.42 3.21 0.28
C GLU A 129 1.85 4.62 0.53
N PRO A 130 1.53 5.44 -0.50
CA PRO A 130 0.94 6.75 -0.26
C PRO A 130 -0.46 6.66 0.36
N LEU A 131 -1.24 5.61 0.02
CA LEU A 131 -2.57 5.38 0.58
C LEU A 131 -2.51 5.13 2.08
N GLU A 132 -1.52 4.36 2.53
CA GLU A 132 -1.30 4.07 3.95
C GLU A 132 -0.70 5.25 4.71
N LYS A 133 0.27 5.95 4.10
CA LYS A 133 0.89 7.14 4.72
C LYS A 133 -0.11 8.28 4.87
N ALA A 134 -1.09 8.41 3.97
CA ALA A 134 -2.12 9.44 4.01
C ALA A 134 -2.87 9.50 5.35
N HIS A 135 -3.16 8.33 5.97
CA HIS A 135 -3.84 8.28 7.27
C HIS A 135 -2.99 8.82 8.42
N LYS A 136 -1.66 8.81 8.30
CA LYS A 136 -0.71 9.30 9.31
C LYS A 136 -0.28 10.75 9.08
N LEU A 137 -0.88 11.46 8.12
CA LEU A 137 -0.51 12.85 7.84
C LEU A 137 -1.15 13.77 8.89
N ASN A 138 -0.32 14.60 9.51
CA ASN A 138 -0.75 15.63 10.47
C ASN A 138 -0.70 17.04 9.87
N ALA A 139 0.03 17.23 8.77
CA ALA A 139 0.23 18.52 8.14
C ALA A 139 0.22 18.36 6.61
N VAL A 140 -0.37 19.34 5.93
CA VAL A 140 -0.39 19.42 4.46
C VAL A 140 0.22 20.76 4.07
N ILE A 141 1.30 20.72 3.30
CA ILE A 141 1.96 21.92 2.78
C ILE A 141 1.58 22.03 1.31
N PHE A 142 0.91 23.12 0.95
CA PHE A 142 0.53 23.41 -0.41
C PHE A 142 1.57 24.33 -1.06
N ASP A 143 2.00 23.98 -2.27
CA ASP A 143 2.69 24.95 -3.12
C ASP A 143 1.72 26.06 -3.56
N LYS A 144 2.20 27.29 -3.75
CA LYS A 144 1.30 28.40 -4.12
C LYS A 144 1.00 28.40 -5.61
N THR A 145 2.04 28.28 -6.42
CA THR A 145 1.95 28.51 -7.86
C THR A 145 1.49 27.24 -8.56
N GLY A 146 0.31 27.25 -9.20
CA GLY A 146 -0.22 26.08 -9.91
C GLY A 146 -0.92 25.03 -9.04
N THR A 147 -0.87 25.14 -7.70
CA THR A 147 -1.70 24.32 -6.79
C THR A 147 -2.83 25.16 -6.18
N ILE A 148 -2.51 26.23 -5.45
CA ILE A 148 -3.54 27.16 -4.92
C ILE A 148 -4.01 28.14 -6.00
N THR A 149 -3.08 28.59 -6.84
CA THR A 149 -3.35 29.57 -7.89
C THR A 149 -3.50 28.91 -9.26
N HIS A 150 -4.18 29.58 -10.19
CA HIS A 150 -4.40 29.13 -11.57
C HIS A 150 -3.10 29.01 -12.42
N GLY A 151 -1.93 29.35 -11.87
CA GLY A 151 -0.65 29.27 -12.58
C GLY A 151 -0.50 30.25 -13.75
N LYS A 152 -1.44 31.19 -13.91
CA LYS A 152 -1.43 32.21 -14.97
C LYS A 152 -1.48 33.60 -14.34
N PRO A 153 -0.55 34.51 -14.69
CA PRO A 153 -0.59 35.88 -14.19
C PRO A 153 -1.80 36.62 -14.77
N VAL A 154 -2.52 37.38 -13.94
CA VAL A 154 -3.65 38.24 -14.33
C VAL A 154 -3.49 39.58 -13.64
N VAL A 155 -3.70 40.67 -14.38
CA VAL A 155 -3.68 42.03 -13.82
C VAL A 155 -4.91 42.23 -12.94
N THR A 156 -4.70 42.38 -11.64
CA THR A 156 -5.79 42.55 -10.65
C THR A 156 -6.08 44.01 -10.33
N LYS A 157 -5.05 44.87 -10.36
CA LYS A 157 -5.18 46.27 -9.97
C LYS A 157 -4.20 47.13 -10.75
N VAL A 158 -4.71 48.22 -11.30
CA VAL A 158 -3.92 49.27 -11.92
C VAL A 158 -4.11 50.51 -11.07
N ILE A 159 -3.02 51.00 -10.47
CA ILE A 159 -3.03 52.22 -9.67
C ILE A 159 -2.28 53.28 -10.46
N VAL A 160 -2.99 54.33 -10.84
CA VAL A 160 -2.40 55.50 -11.50
C VAL A 160 -2.21 56.58 -10.45
N PHE A 161 -0.96 56.95 -10.19
CA PHE A 161 -0.60 57.89 -9.11
C PHE A 161 -0.93 59.36 -9.43
N ASN A 162 -1.35 59.70 -10.65
CA ASN A 162 -1.59 61.07 -11.08
C ASN A 162 -3.05 61.30 -11.51
N LYS A 163 -3.64 62.44 -11.12
CA LYS A 163 -4.95 62.89 -11.62
C LYS A 163 -4.80 63.44 -13.04
N PHE A 164 -4.82 62.55 -14.04
CA PHE A 164 -4.90 62.95 -15.44
C PHE A 164 -6.34 63.27 -15.78
N GLN A 165 -6.77 64.49 -15.49
CA GLN A 165 -8.17 64.88 -15.56
C GLN A 165 -8.66 65.16 -17.00
N ASP A 166 -7.76 65.41 -17.98
CA ASP A 166 -8.20 65.92 -19.30
C ASP A 166 -7.54 65.35 -20.58
N MET A 167 -6.53 64.47 -20.52
CA MET A 167 -5.73 64.19 -21.73
C MET A 167 -6.00 62.86 -22.45
N LEU A 168 -6.43 61.78 -21.80
CA LEU A 168 -6.64 60.49 -22.49
C LEU A 168 -7.64 59.56 -21.78
N SER A 169 -8.53 58.93 -22.56
CA SER A 169 -9.39 57.84 -22.08
C SER A 169 -8.56 56.63 -21.64
N LEU A 170 -8.95 56.00 -20.51
CA LEU A 170 -8.29 54.83 -19.91
C LEU A 170 -8.00 53.71 -20.93
N GLN A 171 -8.88 53.53 -21.92
CA GLN A 171 -8.75 52.54 -22.98
C GLN A 171 -7.57 52.81 -23.93
N ARG A 172 -7.33 54.08 -24.29
CA ARG A 172 -6.22 54.46 -25.18
C ARG A 172 -4.86 54.29 -24.48
N MET A 173 -4.83 54.43 -23.16
CA MET A 173 -3.62 54.26 -22.36
C MET A 173 -3.23 52.78 -22.24
N PHE A 174 -4.20 51.89 -21.97
CA PHE A 174 -3.95 50.44 -22.00
C PHE A 174 -3.53 49.95 -23.39
N ALA A 175 -4.11 50.52 -24.46
CA ALA A 175 -3.67 50.21 -25.81
C ALA A 175 -2.22 50.67 -26.07
N ALA A 176 -1.83 51.87 -25.64
CA ALA A 176 -0.46 52.36 -25.81
C ALA A 176 0.57 51.55 -24.99
N ILE A 177 0.24 51.18 -23.75
CA ILE A 177 1.12 50.34 -22.91
C ILE A 177 1.20 48.92 -23.48
N GLY A 178 0.09 48.35 -23.95
CA GLY A 178 0.07 47.04 -24.59
C GLY A 178 0.90 47.01 -25.89
N ILE A 179 0.93 48.10 -26.65
CA ILE A 179 1.79 48.24 -27.84
C ILE A 179 3.27 48.39 -27.44
N ALA A 180 3.57 49.05 -26.32
CA ALA A 180 4.93 49.24 -25.83
C ALA A 180 5.57 47.97 -25.25
N GLU A 181 4.79 47.08 -24.63
CA GLU A 181 5.31 45.78 -24.13
C GLU A 181 5.34 44.66 -25.19
N ALA A 182 4.63 44.82 -26.32
CA ALA A 182 4.60 43.81 -27.38
C ALA A 182 5.79 43.90 -28.36
N ASN A 183 6.69 44.89 -28.20
CA ASN A 183 7.89 45.11 -29.01
C ASN A 183 9.16 44.85 -28.19
#